data_AF-A0A2G2I8U7-F1
#
_entry.id   AF-A0A2G2I8U7-F1
#
_cell.length_a   1.000
_cell.length_b   1.000
_cell.length_c   1.000
_cell.angle_alpha   90.00
_cell.angle_beta   90.00
_cell.angle_gamma   90.00
#
_symmetry.space_group_name_H-M   'P 1'
#
loop_
_entity.id
_entity.type
_entity.pdbx_description
1 polymer ?
#
loop_
_entity_poly.entity_id
_entity_poly.type
_entity_poly.pdbx_seq_one_letter_code
_entity_poly.pdbx_strand_id
1 'polypeptide(L)'
;MKTKFSYSQVLLSGAIGYLAYALLSFTKEIPEFIDAVDRTTPHISTIINEIELVRIEVGKVRVLVDKQIPAILMQVDKALPIAEQGLAQSEQYAKQLPQLWQHLDKIETQIQLLQEHLPSVLQRVDAVIETTNATTVEVSKWRPHSTQYLTEIKHSRQDIPRYLTRTEAIIIDAKTIGKEASSGLVSGFVKGVISLPFDVVSGLTDIVDVKSLSAKYLTAKDITIMQEQVLFLLTDENKQQIFWNNNDSGNRGKISKKSRFMKNGLTCHKLIFVNHFKDQLETLNELMCQDKQGLWQVM
;
A
#
# COMPACT_ATOMS: atom_id res chain seq x y z
N MET A 1 -71.70 -8.43 158.19
CA MET A 1 -72.31 -7.75 157.04
C MET A 1 -71.21 -7.24 156.12
N LYS A 2 -71.42 -7.34 154.80
CA LYS A 2 -70.58 -6.97 153.63
C LYS A 2 -69.74 -8.09 152.99
N THR A 3 -69.85 -8.11 151.67
CA THR A 3 -69.90 -9.24 150.73
C THR A 3 -68.58 -9.48 150.02
N LYS A 4 -68.21 -10.76 149.81
CA LYS A 4 -67.10 -11.17 148.95
C LYS A 4 -67.49 -10.99 147.48
N PHE A 5 -66.82 -10.08 146.75
CA PHE A 5 -66.90 -9.99 145.29
C PHE A 5 -65.69 -10.70 144.67
N SER A 6 -65.93 -11.58 143.71
CA SER A 6 -64.92 -12.43 143.05
C SER A 6 -64.37 -11.74 141.79
N TYR A 7 -63.04 -11.60 141.70
CA TYR A 7 -62.31 -11.03 140.55
C TYR A 7 -62.68 -11.66 139.19
N SER A 8 -63.17 -12.89 139.19
CA SER A 8 -63.64 -13.59 137.98
C SER A 8 -64.86 -12.92 137.32
N GLN A 9 -65.74 -12.26 138.08
CA GLN A 9 -66.94 -11.63 137.51
C GLN A 9 -66.62 -10.33 136.76
N VAL A 10 -65.60 -9.59 137.19
CA VAL A 10 -65.14 -8.37 136.51
C VAL A 10 -64.44 -8.70 135.19
N LEU A 11 -63.59 -9.74 135.19
CA LEU A 11 -62.94 -10.23 133.97
C LEU A 11 -63.94 -10.77 132.94
N LEU A 12 -64.98 -11.49 133.39
CA LEU A 12 -66.04 -11.98 132.50
C LEU A 12 -66.84 -10.82 131.89
N SER A 13 -67.21 -9.82 132.69
CA SER A 13 -67.93 -8.63 132.20
C SER A 13 -67.10 -7.82 131.21
N GLY A 14 -65.79 -7.70 131.46
CA GLY A 14 -64.84 -7.08 130.52
C GLY A 14 -64.71 -7.87 129.20
N ALA A 15 -64.65 -9.19 129.26
CA ALA A 15 -64.61 -10.05 128.08
C ALA A 15 -65.90 -9.96 127.24
N ILE A 16 -67.07 -9.94 127.91
CA ILE A 16 -68.37 -9.75 127.25
C ILE A 16 -68.45 -8.36 126.60
N GLY A 17 -67.96 -7.31 127.27
CA GLY A 17 -67.89 -5.96 126.71
C GLY A 17 -66.98 -5.87 125.47
N TYR A 18 -65.81 -6.51 125.51
CA TYR A 18 -64.89 -6.56 124.36
C TYR A 18 -65.48 -7.34 123.18
N LEU A 19 -66.14 -8.47 123.44
CA LEU A 19 -66.84 -9.24 122.41
C LEU A 19 -67.97 -8.44 121.77
N ALA A 20 -68.77 -7.74 122.58
CA ALA A 20 -69.85 -6.88 122.09
C ALA A 20 -69.30 -5.73 121.23
N TYR A 21 -68.17 -5.13 121.63
CA TYR A 21 -67.48 -4.10 120.84
C TYR A 21 -66.95 -4.65 119.51
N ALA A 22 -66.32 -5.83 119.53
CA ALA A 22 -65.80 -6.48 118.33
C ALA A 22 -66.92 -6.83 117.33
N LEU A 23 -68.06 -7.33 117.81
CA LEU A 23 -69.25 -7.58 116.98
C LEU A 23 -69.83 -6.29 116.38
N LEU A 24 -69.84 -5.19 117.14
CA LEU A 24 -70.28 -3.88 116.66
C LEU A 24 -69.33 -3.30 115.61
N SER A 25 -68.01 -3.43 115.81
CA SER A 25 -67.00 -3.00 114.83
C SER A 25 -67.12 -3.80 113.54
N PHE A 26 -67.28 -5.12 113.62
CA PHE A 26 -67.49 -5.96 112.44
C PHE A 26 -68.79 -5.60 111.72
N THR A 27 -69.88 -5.37 112.46
CA THR A 27 -71.18 -4.96 111.89
C THR A 27 -71.10 -3.58 111.21
N LYS A 28 -70.25 -2.68 111.70
CA LYS A 28 -70.01 -1.37 111.08
C LYS A 28 -69.20 -1.45 109.79
N GLU A 29 -68.42 -2.49 109.56
CA GLU A 29 -67.61 -2.66 108.33
C GLU A 29 -68.27 -3.52 107.25
N ILE A 30 -69.38 -4.21 107.55
CA ILE A 30 -70.19 -4.92 106.54
C ILE A 30 -70.66 -3.99 105.40
N PRO A 31 -71.14 -2.76 105.65
CA PRO A 31 -71.58 -1.85 104.59
C PRO A 31 -70.46 -1.47 103.62
N GLU A 32 -69.24 -1.22 104.13
CA GLU A 32 -68.09 -0.86 103.28
C GLU A 32 -67.66 -2.02 102.38
N PHE A 33 -67.72 -3.27 102.86
CA PHE A 33 -67.39 -4.43 102.05
C PHE A 33 -68.44 -4.69 100.95
N ILE A 34 -69.73 -4.49 101.27
CA ILE A 34 -70.80 -4.59 100.27
C ILE A 34 -70.65 -3.49 99.21
N ASP A 35 -70.37 -2.25 99.61
CA ASP A 35 -70.10 -1.15 98.68
C ASP A 35 -68.87 -1.41 97.79
N ALA A 36 -67.80 -2.03 98.32
CA ALA A 36 -66.62 -2.38 97.55
C ALA A 36 -66.92 -3.47 96.51
N VAL A 37 -67.71 -4.49 96.87
CA VAL A 37 -68.12 -5.55 95.95
C VAL A 37 -69.08 -5.01 94.87
N ASP A 38 -70.03 -4.15 95.24
CA ASP A 38 -70.95 -3.51 94.30
C ASP A 38 -70.24 -2.54 93.34
N ARG A 39 -69.17 -1.86 93.78
CA ARG A 39 -68.34 -1.03 92.89
C ARG A 39 -67.47 -1.85 91.96
N THR A 40 -67.02 -3.04 92.36
CA THR A 40 -66.10 -3.86 91.55
C THR A 40 -66.83 -4.69 90.49
N THR A 41 -68.07 -5.09 90.76
CA THR A 41 -68.92 -5.89 89.85
C THR A 41 -69.14 -5.26 88.46
N PRO A 42 -69.47 -3.96 88.29
CA PRO A 42 -69.62 -3.33 86.98
C PRO A 42 -68.29 -3.12 86.24
N HIS A 43 -67.15 -3.03 86.95
CA HIS A 43 -65.84 -2.90 86.31
C HIS A 43 -65.39 -4.21 85.63
N ILE A 44 -65.74 -5.37 86.22
CA ILE A 44 -65.42 -6.69 85.62
C ILE A 44 -66.22 -6.91 84.33
N SER A 45 -67.51 -6.54 84.30
CA SER A 45 -68.34 -6.70 83.09
C SER A 45 -67.89 -5.79 81.94
N THR A 46 -67.41 -4.58 82.26
CA THR A 46 -66.88 -3.64 81.27
C THR A 46 -65.59 -4.17 80.63
N ILE A 47 -64.67 -4.73 81.44
CA ILE A 47 -63.42 -5.33 80.95
C ILE A 47 -63.70 -6.55 80.06
N ILE A 48 -64.69 -7.39 80.40
CA ILE A 48 -65.05 -8.57 79.57
C ILE A 48 -65.53 -8.13 78.18
N ASN A 49 -66.35 -7.08 78.10
CA ASN A 49 -66.82 -6.54 76.82
C ASN A 49 -65.69 -5.90 76.00
N GLU A 50 -64.76 -5.20 76.64
CA GLU A 50 -63.56 -4.66 75.98
C GLU A 50 -62.65 -5.78 75.44
N ILE A 51 -62.48 -6.87 76.18
CA ILE A 51 -61.72 -8.06 75.74
C ILE A 51 -62.41 -8.73 74.56
N GLU A 52 -63.74 -8.79 74.52
CA GLU A 52 -64.49 -9.34 73.39
C GLU A 52 -64.31 -8.50 72.12
N LEU A 53 -64.37 -7.16 72.24
CA LEU A 53 -64.10 -6.23 71.15
C LEU A 53 -62.65 -6.35 70.63
N VAL A 54 -61.67 -6.43 71.53
CA VAL A 54 -60.26 -6.63 71.17
C VAL A 54 -60.05 -7.99 70.49
N ARG A 55 -60.71 -9.05 70.95
CA ARG A 55 -60.64 -10.38 70.30
C ARG A 55 -61.19 -10.34 68.87
N ILE A 56 -62.28 -9.60 68.64
CA ILE A 56 -62.85 -9.41 67.30
C ILE A 56 -61.89 -8.62 66.41
N GLU A 57 -61.29 -7.54 66.92
CA GLU A 57 -60.33 -6.72 66.17
C GLU A 57 -59.05 -7.48 65.83
N VAL A 58 -58.47 -8.22 66.80
CA VAL A 58 -57.33 -9.11 66.58
C VAL A 58 -57.68 -10.22 65.58
N GLY A 59 -58.91 -10.75 65.61
CA GLY A 59 -59.40 -11.70 64.61
C GLY A 59 -59.43 -11.11 63.19
N LYS A 60 -59.91 -9.87 63.03
CA LYS A 60 -59.91 -9.15 61.74
C LYS A 60 -58.51 -8.86 61.24
N VAL A 61 -57.60 -8.43 62.13
CA VAL A 61 -56.19 -8.20 61.79
C VAL A 61 -55.53 -9.51 61.37
N ARG A 62 -55.77 -10.62 62.08
CA ARG A 62 -55.21 -11.93 61.72
C ARG A 62 -55.68 -12.40 60.34
N VAL A 63 -56.97 -12.25 60.02
CA VAL A 63 -57.50 -12.59 58.70
C VAL A 63 -56.92 -11.69 57.59
N LEU A 64 -56.71 -10.40 57.88
CA LEU A 64 -56.12 -9.45 56.93
C LEU A 64 -54.63 -9.75 56.69
N VAL A 65 -53.89 -10.07 57.76
CA VAL A 65 -52.48 -10.50 57.72
C VAL A 65 -52.34 -11.83 56.97
N ASP A 66 -53.20 -12.81 57.24
CA ASP A 66 -53.19 -14.11 56.55
C ASP A 66 -53.49 -13.98 55.04
N LYS A 67 -54.24 -12.96 54.64
CA LYS A 67 -54.50 -12.65 53.22
C LYS A 67 -53.38 -11.85 52.55
N GLN A 68 -52.76 -10.91 53.27
CA GLN A 68 -51.77 -10.00 52.69
C GLN A 68 -50.36 -10.59 52.64
N ILE A 69 -49.97 -11.41 53.63
CA ILE A 69 -48.64 -12.03 53.66
C ILE A 69 -48.35 -12.86 52.40
N PRO A 70 -49.24 -13.77 51.94
CA PRO A 70 -48.96 -14.56 50.73
C PRO A 70 -48.85 -13.70 49.47
N ALA A 71 -49.64 -12.63 49.37
CA ALA A 71 -49.61 -11.72 48.22
C ALA A 71 -48.30 -10.92 48.16
N ILE A 72 -47.82 -10.43 49.30
CA ILE A 72 -46.54 -9.70 49.41
C ILE A 72 -45.37 -10.65 49.12
N LEU A 73 -45.38 -11.85 49.70
CA LEU A 73 -44.34 -12.86 49.45
C LEU A 73 -44.28 -13.25 47.97
N MET A 74 -45.43 -13.47 47.32
CA MET A 74 -45.48 -13.74 45.89
C MET A 74 -44.96 -12.57 45.04
N GLN A 75 -45.19 -11.32 45.46
CA GLN A 75 -44.64 -10.15 44.77
C GLN A 75 -43.12 -10.05 44.94
N VAL A 76 -42.61 -10.33 46.15
CA VAL A 76 -41.17 -10.37 46.44
C VAL A 76 -40.49 -11.49 45.66
N ASP A 77 -41.06 -12.69 45.62
CA ASP A 77 -40.54 -13.83 44.83
C ASP A 77 -40.52 -13.55 43.33
N LYS A 78 -41.45 -12.72 42.82
CA LYS A 78 -41.44 -12.29 41.41
C LYS A 78 -40.46 -11.15 41.15
N ALA A 79 -40.20 -10.29 42.12
CA ALA A 79 -39.32 -9.13 41.98
C ALA A 79 -37.83 -9.48 42.15
N LEU A 80 -37.51 -10.42 43.04
CA LEU A 80 -36.15 -10.91 43.27
C LEU A 80 -35.41 -11.33 41.99
N PRO A 81 -35.94 -12.24 41.15
CA PRO A 81 -35.23 -12.67 39.94
C PRO A 81 -35.05 -11.54 38.92
N ILE A 82 -35.97 -10.57 38.89
CA ILE A 82 -35.85 -9.40 37.99
C ILE A 82 -34.71 -8.49 38.48
N ALA A 83 -34.59 -8.27 39.79
CA ALA A 83 -33.49 -7.52 40.37
C ALA A 83 -32.13 -8.23 40.15
N GLU A 84 -32.08 -9.55 40.33
CA GLU A 84 -30.90 -10.37 40.05
C GLU A 84 -30.51 -10.33 38.57
N GLN A 85 -31.49 -10.44 37.67
CA GLN A 85 -31.26 -10.32 36.22
C GLN A 85 -30.74 -8.92 35.85
N GLY A 86 -31.30 -7.86 36.44
CA GLY A 86 -30.84 -6.49 36.24
C GLY A 86 -29.40 -6.29 36.72
N LEU A 87 -29.04 -6.85 37.87
CA LEU A 87 -27.67 -6.82 38.39
C LEU A 87 -26.70 -7.60 37.50
N ALA A 88 -27.08 -8.80 37.03
CA ALA A 88 -26.27 -9.60 36.13
C ALA A 88 -26.03 -8.90 34.77
N GLN A 89 -27.06 -8.27 34.21
CA GLN A 89 -26.94 -7.46 32.99
C GLN A 89 -26.05 -6.23 33.20
N SER A 90 -26.21 -5.53 34.33
CA SER A 90 -25.37 -4.40 34.70
C SER A 90 -23.89 -4.81 34.82
N GLU A 91 -23.61 -5.94 35.44
CA GLU A 91 -22.24 -6.49 35.54
C GLU A 91 -21.68 -6.87 34.17
N GLN A 92 -22.50 -7.42 33.27
CA GLN A 92 -22.09 -7.70 31.89
C GLN A 92 -21.74 -6.43 31.12
N TYR A 93 -22.56 -5.37 31.22
CA TYR A 93 -22.24 -4.08 30.62
C TYR A 93 -20.97 -3.46 31.22
N ALA A 94 -20.81 -3.55 32.55
CA ALA A 94 -19.61 -3.06 33.22
C ALA A 94 -18.34 -3.78 32.74
N LYS A 95 -18.41 -5.08 32.42
CA LYS A 95 -17.30 -5.85 31.84
C LYS A 95 -16.95 -5.42 30.41
N GLN A 96 -17.90 -4.86 29.66
CA GLN A 96 -17.69 -4.39 28.29
C GLN A 96 -17.15 -2.95 28.23
N LEU A 97 -17.40 -2.14 29.26
CA LEU A 97 -16.93 -0.73 29.31
C LEU A 97 -15.42 -0.59 29.08
N PRO A 98 -14.51 -1.37 29.72
CA PRO A 98 -13.07 -1.25 29.46
C PRO A 98 -12.67 -1.46 28.00
N GLN A 99 -13.33 -2.39 27.30
CA GLN A 99 -13.07 -2.64 25.88
C GLN A 99 -13.55 -1.47 25.02
N LEU A 100 -14.70 -0.89 25.36
CA LEU A 100 -15.21 0.32 24.71
C LEU A 100 -14.22 1.48 24.85
N TRP A 101 -13.71 1.72 26.06
CA TRP A 101 -12.71 2.78 26.32
C TRP A 101 -11.42 2.56 25.52
N GLN A 102 -10.89 1.33 25.51
CA GLN A 102 -9.72 1.01 24.68
C GLN A 102 -9.97 1.21 23.19
N HIS A 103 -11.19 0.95 22.71
CA HIS A 103 -11.54 1.19 21.32
C HIS A 103 -11.61 2.69 21.00
N LEU A 104 -12.18 3.49 21.89
CA LEU A 104 -12.23 4.95 21.75
C LEU A 104 -10.83 5.58 21.77
N ASP A 105 -9.94 5.14 22.65
CA ASP A 105 -8.54 5.60 22.66
C ASP A 105 -7.81 5.29 21.34
N LYS A 106 -8.06 4.10 20.76
CA LYS A 106 -7.52 3.73 19.45
C LYS A 106 -8.06 4.61 18.32
N ILE A 107 -9.35 4.96 18.36
CA ILE A 107 -9.94 5.88 17.39
C ILE A 107 -9.34 7.27 17.55
N GLU A 108 -9.20 7.76 18.77
CA GLU A 108 -8.62 9.08 19.04
C GLU A 108 -7.19 9.19 18.51
N THR A 109 -6.34 8.21 18.82
CA THR A 109 -4.96 8.17 18.30
C THR A 109 -4.90 8.09 16.77
N GLN A 110 -5.80 7.34 16.12
CA GLN A 110 -5.88 7.30 14.65
C GLN A 110 -6.30 8.64 14.06
N ILE A 111 -7.24 9.35 14.69
CA ILE A 111 -7.67 10.68 14.27
C ILE A 111 -6.52 11.68 14.41
N GLN A 112 -5.75 11.62 15.49
CA GLN A 112 -4.58 12.49 15.69
C GLN A 112 -3.50 12.26 14.62
N LEU A 113 -3.16 11.00 14.32
CA LEU A 113 -2.24 10.66 13.24
C LEU A 113 -2.76 11.16 11.88
N LEU A 114 -4.05 11.00 11.62
CA LEU A 114 -4.65 11.51 10.38
C LEU A 114 -4.54 13.03 10.30
N GLN A 115 -4.83 13.74 11.39
CA GLN A 115 -4.72 15.20 11.45
C GLN A 115 -3.28 15.68 11.27
N GLU A 116 -2.30 14.96 11.80
CA GLU A 116 -0.88 15.28 11.64
C GLU A 116 -0.43 15.09 10.18
N HIS A 117 -0.87 14.02 9.52
CA HIS A 117 -0.45 13.72 8.16
C HIS A 117 -1.24 14.46 7.08
N LEU A 118 -2.47 14.88 7.35
CA LEU A 118 -3.35 15.52 6.36
C LEU A 118 -2.72 16.74 5.68
N PRO A 119 -2.08 17.70 6.38
CA PRO A 119 -1.42 18.84 5.74
C PRO A 119 -0.34 18.43 4.75
N SER A 120 0.47 17.42 5.07
CA SER A 120 1.53 16.93 4.18
C SER A 120 0.97 16.28 2.92
N VAL A 121 -0.16 15.56 3.03
CA VAL A 121 -0.86 14.98 1.88
C VAL A 121 -1.42 16.08 0.98
N LEU A 122 -2.04 17.12 1.56
CA LEU A 122 -2.56 18.25 0.80
C LEU A 122 -1.45 19.01 0.07
N GLN A 123 -0.32 19.29 0.74
CA GLN A 123 0.85 19.92 0.10
C GLN A 123 1.39 19.08 -1.07
N ARG A 124 1.43 17.76 -0.93
CA ARG A 124 1.85 16.87 -2.03
C ARG A 124 0.87 16.92 -3.19
N VAL A 125 -0.44 16.98 -2.93
CA VAL A 125 -1.46 17.13 -3.98
C VAL A 125 -1.29 18.46 -4.71
N ASP A 126 -1.09 19.56 -3.98
CA ASP A 126 -0.86 20.88 -4.58
C ASP A 126 0.40 20.90 -5.47
N ALA A 127 1.51 20.33 -4.98
CA ALA A 127 2.75 20.22 -5.76
C ALA A 127 2.57 19.37 -7.03
N VAL A 128 1.77 18.31 -6.97
CA VAL A 128 1.43 17.48 -8.15
C VAL A 128 0.59 18.27 -9.15
N ILE A 129 -0.40 19.06 -8.68
CA ILE A 129 -1.22 19.92 -9.53
C ILE A 129 -0.35 20.97 -10.23
N GLU A 130 0.54 21.64 -9.49
CA GLU A 130 1.45 22.64 -10.03
C GLU A 130 2.37 22.04 -11.10
N THR A 131 3.00 20.90 -10.79
CA THR A 131 3.88 20.20 -11.73
C THR A 131 3.13 19.75 -12.98
N THR A 132 1.92 19.20 -12.81
CA THR A 132 1.08 18.75 -13.93
C THR A 132 0.67 19.90 -14.84
N ASN A 133 0.32 21.05 -14.26
CA ASN A 133 0.02 22.26 -15.01
C ASN A 133 1.25 22.77 -15.78
N ALA A 134 2.42 22.81 -15.14
CA ALA A 134 3.67 23.21 -15.78
C ALA A 134 4.02 22.29 -16.97
N THR A 135 3.95 20.97 -16.78
CA THR A 135 4.17 19.98 -17.85
C THR A 135 3.16 20.14 -18.98
N THR A 136 1.88 20.39 -18.67
CA THR A 136 0.85 20.61 -19.68
C THR A 136 1.14 21.86 -20.52
N VAL A 137 1.60 22.95 -19.88
CA VAL A 137 2.03 24.17 -20.56
C VAL A 137 3.23 23.87 -21.46
N GLU A 138 4.22 23.12 -20.99
CA GLU A 138 5.39 22.74 -21.81
C GLU A 138 4.99 21.88 -23.02
N VAL A 139 4.18 20.84 -22.82
CA VAL A 139 3.68 19.97 -23.89
C VAL A 139 2.89 20.76 -24.94
N SER A 140 2.12 21.77 -24.50
CA SER A 140 1.40 22.64 -25.44
C SER A 140 2.33 23.48 -26.32
N LYS A 141 3.52 23.86 -25.82
CA LYS A 141 4.58 24.51 -26.61
C LYS A 141 5.27 23.55 -27.58
N TRP A 142 5.42 22.27 -27.23
CA TRP A 142 6.02 21.26 -28.10
C TRP A 142 5.10 20.81 -29.25
N ARG A 143 3.79 20.84 -29.05
CA ARG A 143 2.79 20.42 -30.07
C ARG A 143 2.93 21.11 -31.44
N PRO A 144 3.12 22.44 -31.56
CA PRO A 144 3.37 23.07 -32.86
C PRO A 144 4.70 22.63 -33.48
N HIS A 145 5.76 22.45 -32.68
CA HIS A 145 7.05 21.99 -33.19
C HIS A 145 6.98 20.59 -33.76
N SER A 146 6.30 19.65 -33.09
CA SER A 146 6.12 18.29 -33.65
C SER A 146 5.34 18.32 -34.97
N THR A 147 4.33 19.19 -35.09
CA THR A 147 3.58 19.40 -36.33
C THR A 147 4.48 19.96 -37.44
N GLN A 148 5.35 20.92 -37.12
CA GLN A 148 6.34 21.47 -38.06
C GLN A 148 7.32 20.38 -38.51
N TYR A 149 7.90 19.60 -37.59
CA TYR A 149 8.81 18.50 -37.94
C TYR A 149 8.15 17.45 -38.84
N LEU A 150 6.90 17.08 -38.56
CA LEU A 150 6.16 16.16 -39.43
C LEU A 150 5.94 16.73 -40.83
N THR A 151 5.73 18.04 -40.93
CA THR A 151 5.61 18.76 -42.20
C THR A 151 6.93 18.75 -42.98
N GLU A 152 8.05 19.03 -42.33
CA GLU A 152 9.39 18.96 -42.94
C GLU A 152 9.74 17.54 -43.39
N ILE A 153 9.43 16.52 -42.58
CA ILE A 153 9.63 15.11 -42.96
C ILE A 153 8.78 14.76 -44.19
N LYS A 154 7.54 15.27 -44.25
CA LYS A 154 6.67 15.07 -45.43
C LYS A 154 7.29 15.70 -46.69
N HIS A 155 7.80 16.92 -46.59
CA HIS A 155 8.52 17.57 -47.69
C HIS A 155 9.77 16.77 -48.10
N SER A 156 10.60 16.38 -47.13
CA SER A 156 11.78 15.55 -47.38
C SER A 156 11.45 14.24 -48.10
N ARG A 157 10.37 13.54 -47.71
CA ARG A 157 9.90 12.32 -48.39
C ARG A 157 9.44 12.56 -49.83
N GLN A 158 8.96 13.75 -50.14
CA GLN A 158 8.55 14.13 -51.50
C GLN A 158 9.76 14.57 -52.35
N ASP A 159 10.70 15.28 -51.73
CA ASP A 159 11.82 15.90 -52.44
C ASP A 159 12.99 14.93 -52.67
N ILE A 160 13.29 14.03 -51.71
CA ILE A 160 14.38 13.06 -51.84
C ILE A 160 14.26 12.21 -53.13
N PRO A 161 13.11 11.59 -53.45
CA PRO A 161 12.97 10.84 -54.71
C PRO A 161 13.26 11.70 -55.93
N ARG A 162 12.81 12.96 -55.93
CA ARG A 162 13.04 13.89 -57.03
C ARG A 162 14.52 14.24 -57.18
N TYR A 163 15.24 14.43 -56.07
CA TYR A 163 16.69 14.62 -56.10
C TYR A 163 17.42 13.37 -56.57
N LEU A 164 17.00 12.17 -56.13
CA LEU A 164 17.59 10.90 -56.57
C LEU A 164 17.41 10.69 -58.08
N THR A 165 16.20 10.88 -58.61
CA THR A 165 15.93 10.81 -60.06
C THR A 165 16.74 11.85 -60.83
N ARG A 166 16.91 13.07 -60.30
CA ARG A 166 17.75 14.09 -60.93
C ARG A 166 19.23 13.67 -60.94
N THR A 167 19.71 13.06 -59.85
CA THR A 167 21.08 12.54 -59.78
C THR A 167 21.29 11.37 -60.74
N GLU A 168 20.32 10.45 -60.86
CA GLU A 168 20.34 9.36 -61.85
C GLU A 168 20.42 9.92 -63.28
N ALA A 169 19.62 10.92 -63.61
CA ALA A 169 19.67 11.59 -64.91
C ALA A 169 21.04 12.23 -65.17
N ILE A 170 21.61 12.94 -64.18
CA ILE A 170 22.96 13.52 -64.27
C ILE A 170 24.02 12.42 -64.48
N ILE A 171 23.90 11.26 -63.82
CA ILE A 171 24.83 10.13 -64.02
C ILE A 171 24.70 9.55 -65.43
N ILE A 172 23.48 9.40 -65.95
CA ILE A 172 23.23 8.94 -67.32
C ILE A 172 23.80 9.93 -68.34
N ASP A 173 23.57 11.22 -68.15
CA ASP A 173 24.10 12.29 -69.00
C ASP A 173 25.63 12.31 -68.94
N ALA A 174 26.22 12.24 -67.74
CA ALA A 174 27.67 12.19 -67.56
C ALA A 174 28.29 10.92 -68.19
N LYS A 175 27.60 9.77 -68.13
CA LYS A 175 28.03 8.54 -68.82
C LYS A 175 27.96 8.71 -70.33
N THR A 176 26.95 9.40 -70.85
CA THR A 176 26.76 9.66 -72.28
C THR A 176 27.82 10.63 -72.79
N ILE A 177 28.01 11.76 -72.11
CA ILE A 177 29.08 12.73 -72.38
C ILE A 177 30.44 12.07 -72.23
N GLY A 178 30.66 11.27 -71.19
CA GLY A 178 31.90 10.53 -70.99
C GLY A 178 32.16 9.50 -72.08
N LYS A 179 31.13 8.82 -72.58
CA LYS A 179 31.22 7.88 -73.71
C LYS A 179 31.51 8.61 -75.02
N GLU A 180 30.84 9.73 -75.28
CA GLU A 180 31.06 10.57 -76.46
C GLU A 180 32.46 11.20 -76.43
N ALA A 181 32.87 11.79 -75.31
CA ALA A 181 34.20 12.36 -75.09
C ALA A 181 35.31 11.29 -75.09
N SER A 182 35.05 10.07 -74.62
CA SER A 182 36.02 8.95 -74.72
C SER A 182 36.09 8.35 -76.12
N SER A 183 35.03 8.49 -76.94
CA SER A 183 35.04 8.09 -78.35
C SER A 183 35.66 9.15 -79.26
N GLY A 184 35.72 10.39 -78.80
CA GLY A 184 36.47 11.49 -79.40
C GLY A 184 37.86 11.61 -78.80
N LEU A 185 38.82 10.87 -79.35
CA LEU A 185 40.25 11.22 -79.34
C LEU A 185 40.89 11.45 -77.95
N VAL A 186 41.31 10.39 -77.23
CA VAL A 186 42.62 10.33 -76.54
C VAL A 186 43.02 8.87 -76.32
N SER A 187 43.98 8.42 -77.14
CA SER A 187 44.92 7.36 -76.79
C SER A 187 45.86 7.90 -75.72
N GLY A 188 45.73 7.50 -74.46
CA GLY A 188 46.72 7.87 -73.45
C GLY A 188 46.18 8.01 -72.02
N PHE A 189 46.22 6.91 -71.28
CA PHE A 189 46.73 6.88 -69.91
C PHE A 189 46.22 7.91 -68.89
N VAL A 190 44.90 8.02 -68.64
CA VAL A 190 44.38 8.53 -67.35
C VAL A 190 43.10 7.79 -66.99
N LYS A 191 43.18 6.82 -66.07
CA LYS A 191 42.04 5.99 -65.63
C LYS A 191 42.06 5.72 -64.13
N GLY A 192 42.35 6.77 -63.34
CA GLY A 192 42.42 6.70 -61.88
C GLY A 192 41.21 7.38 -61.22
N VAL A 193 40.06 6.71 -61.26
CA VAL A 193 38.93 6.68 -60.30
C VAL A 193 37.80 5.94 -61.03
N ILE A 194 38.00 4.64 -61.25
CA ILE A 194 36.94 3.81 -61.81
C ILE A 194 36.02 3.47 -60.63
N SER A 195 34.87 4.14 -60.61
CA SER A 195 33.68 3.79 -59.85
C SER A 195 33.53 2.27 -59.72
N LEU A 196 33.85 1.73 -58.55
CA LEU A 196 33.57 0.32 -58.26
C LEU A 196 32.04 0.12 -58.21
N PRO A 197 31.51 -0.97 -58.80
CA PRO A 197 30.10 -1.32 -58.63
C PRO A 197 29.76 -1.49 -57.14
N PHE A 198 28.58 -1.02 -56.71
CA PHE A 198 28.15 -1.10 -55.31
C PHE A 198 28.20 -2.53 -54.74
N ASP A 199 27.87 -3.54 -55.56
CA ASP A 199 27.91 -4.95 -55.15
C ASP A 199 29.32 -5.40 -54.74
N VAL A 200 30.36 -4.90 -55.41
CA VAL A 200 31.77 -5.21 -55.11
C VAL A 200 32.22 -4.54 -53.80
N VAL A 201 31.77 -3.30 -53.57
CA VAL A 201 32.11 -2.55 -52.36
C VAL A 201 31.40 -3.11 -51.12
N SER A 202 30.16 -3.59 -51.29
CA SER A 202 29.35 -4.15 -50.20
C SER A 202 29.98 -5.39 -49.56
N GLY A 203 30.61 -6.27 -50.35
CA GLY A 203 31.32 -7.45 -49.82
C GLY A 203 32.62 -7.12 -49.07
N LEU A 204 33.10 -5.89 -49.20
CA LEU A 204 34.36 -5.41 -48.63
C LEU A 204 34.14 -4.40 -47.49
N THR A 205 32.92 -4.21 -46.98
CA THR A 205 32.65 -3.25 -45.89
C THR A 205 33.37 -3.59 -44.61
N ASP A 206 33.61 -4.88 -44.36
CA ASP A 206 34.17 -5.39 -43.11
C ASP A 206 35.68 -5.62 -43.20
N ILE A 207 36.38 -5.05 -44.20
CA ILE A 207 37.85 -5.15 -44.34
C ILE A 207 38.62 -4.56 -43.15
N VAL A 208 37.93 -3.78 -42.33
CA VAL A 208 38.42 -3.15 -41.11
C VAL A 208 37.44 -3.52 -40.01
N ASP A 209 37.86 -4.37 -39.07
CA ASP A 209 37.05 -4.73 -37.90
C ASP A 209 36.66 -3.46 -37.13
N VAL A 210 35.36 -3.31 -36.81
CA VAL A 210 34.79 -2.18 -36.04
C VAL A 210 35.50 -1.97 -34.69
N LYS A 211 36.11 -3.01 -34.12
CA LYS A 211 36.86 -2.95 -32.86
C LYS A 211 38.36 -2.63 -33.03
N SER A 212 38.86 -2.58 -34.26
CA SER A 212 40.27 -2.29 -34.56
C SER A 212 40.64 -0.82 -34.30
N LEU A 213 41.93 -0.55 -34.11
CA LEU A 213 42.43 0.82 -34.10
C LEU A 213 42.24 1.49 -35.47
N SER A 214 42.33 0.72 -36.55
CA SER A 214 42.05 1.17 -37.90
C SER A 214 40.63 1.73 -38.03
N ALA A 215 39.61 1.12 -37.41
CA ALA A 215 38.25 1.66 -37.42
C ALA A 215 38.14 3.04 -36.73
N LYS A 216 39.03 3.34 -35.78
CA LYS A 216 39.07 4.63 -35.08
C LYS A 216 39.79 5.72 -35.86
N TYR A 217 40.82 5.37 -36.63
CA TYR A 217 41.75 6.34 -37.23
C TYR A 217 41.65 6.46 -38.75
N LEU A 218 41.07 5.47 -39.43
CA LEU A 218 40.85 5.52 -40.87
C LEU A 218 39.58 6.31 -41.20
N THR A 219 39.70 7.15 -42.21
CA THR A 219 38.58 7.90 -42.80
C THR A 219 37.83 7.03 -43.81
N ALA A 220 36.60 7.43 -44.17
CA ALA A 220 35.86 6.76 -45.24
C ALA A 220 36.66 6.69 -46.55
N LYS A 221 37.42 7.75 -46.88
CA LYS A 221 38.30 7.79 -48.05
C LYS A 221 39.45 6.78 -47.96
N ASP A 222 40.04 6.60 -46.78
CA ASP A 222 41.08 5.58 -46.57
C ASP A 222 40.54 4.17 -46.83
N ILE A 223 39.35 3.88 -46.30
CA ILE A 223 38.67 2.59 -46.48
C ILE A 223 38.38 2.35 -47.97
N THR A 224 37.86 3.34 -48.69
CA THR A 224 37.61 3.23 -50.14
C THR A 224 38.89 2.92 -50.92
N ILE A 225 39.99 3.63 -50.64
CA ILE A 225 41.29 3.37 -51.29
C ILE A 225 41.75 1.94 -50.97
N MET A 226 41.62 1.48 -49.73
CA MET A 226 41.97 0.11 -49.34
C MET A 226 41.15 -0.92 -50.12
N GLN A 227 39.82 -0.75 -50.22
CA GLN A 227 38.92 -1.65 -50.96
C GLN A 227 39.34 -1.76 -52.43
N GLU A 228 39.69 -0.64 -53.07
CA GLU A 228 40.20 -0.62 -54.45
C GLU A 228 41.51 -1.41 -54.58
N GLN A 229 42.47 -1.19 -53.66
CA GLN A 229 43.74 -1.90 -53.70
C GLN A 229 43.59 -3.40 -53.40
N VAL A 230 42.65 -3.79 -52.53
CA VAL A 230 42.28 -5.19 -52.28
C VAL A 230 41.79 -5.84 -53.56
N LEU A 231 40.86 -5.18 -54.28
CA LEU A 231 40.34 -5.73 -55.53
C LEU A 231 41.44 -5.87 -56.59
N PHE A 232 42.30 -4.87 -56.74
CA PHE A 232 43.44 -4.96 -57.65
C PHE A 232 44.37 -6.13 -57.28
N LEU A 233 44.64 -6.31 -56.00
CA LEU A 233 45.49 -7.39 -55.49
C LEU A 233 44.85 -8.77 -55.69
N LEU A 234 43.53 -8.90 -55.55
CA LEU A 234 42.81 -10.17 -55.70
C LEU A 234 42.60 -10.55 -57.18
N THR A 235 42.45 -9.56 -58.06
CA THR A 235 42.23 -9.79 -59.50
C THR A 235 43.52 -10.21 -60.22
N ASP A 236 44.69 -9.77 -59.74
CA ASP A 236 46.00 -10.15 -60.30
C ASP A 236 46.60 -11.34 -59.54
N GLU A 237 46.60 -12.52 -60.14
CA GLU A 237 47.15 -13.75 -59.53
C GLU A 237 48.65 -13.66 -59.21
N ASN A 238 49.42 -12.89 -59.98
CA ASN A 238 50.87 -12.77 -59.83
C ASN A 238 51.26 -11.78 -58.73
N LYS A 239 50.38 -10.84 -58.38
CA LYS A 239 50.65 -9.81 -57.38
C LYS A 239 50.43 -10.34 -55.97
N GLN A 240 51.49 -10.34 -55.16
CA GLN A 240 51.46 -10.81 -53.76
C GLN A 240 51.27 -9.69 -52.74
N GLN A 241 51.52 -8.43 -53.13
CA GLN A 241 51.39 -7.29 -52.23
C GLN A 241 51.09 -6.00 -52.99
N ILE A 242 50.48 -5.05 -52.30
CA ILE A 242 50.19 -3.70 -52.80
C ILE A 242 50.29 -2.70 -51.65
N PHE A 243 50.63 -1.46 -51.98
CA PHE A 243 50.68 -0.36 -51.01
C PHE A 243 49.53 0.59 -51.28
N TRP A 244 49.02 1.19 -50.21
CA TRP A 244 48.01 2.24 -50.28
C TRP A 244 48.49 3.43 -49.48
N ASN A 245 48.13 4.63 -49.93
CA ASN A 245 48.30 5.86 -49.17
C ASN A 245 47.11 6.77 -49.43
N ASN A 246 46.83 7.65 -48.48
CA ASN A 246 45.94 8.78 -48.69
C ASN A 246 46.67 10.06 -48.29
N ASN A 247 46.94 10.92 -49.27
CA ASN A 247 47.63 12.19 -49.05
C ASN A 247 46.84 13.17 -48.17
N ASP A 248 45.51 13.04 -48.10
CA ASP A 248 44.67 13.96 -47.32
C ASP A 248 44.70 13.63 -45.82
N SER A 249 44.66 12.35 -45.47
CA SER A 249 44.70 11.89 -44.07
C SER A 249 46.13 11.66 -43.56
N GLY A 250 47.09 11.48 -44.47
CA GLY A 250 48.46 11.04 -44.17
C GLY A 250 48.57 9.55 -43.81
N ASN A 251 47.45 8.82 -43.80
CA ASN A 251 47.42 7.39 -43.50
C ASN A 251 47.97 6.58 -44.68
N ARG A 252 48.64 5.47 -44.37
CA ARG A 252 49.24 4.59 -45.39
C ARG A 252 49.30 3.16 -44.90
N GLY A 253 49.49 2.22 -45.82
CA GLY A 253 49.69 0.84 -45.44
C GLY A 253 50.08 -0.07 -46.58
N LYS A 254 50.19 -1.34 -46.23
CA LYS A 254 50.55 -2.44 -47.12
C LYS A 254 49.54 -3.57 -46.96
N ILE A 255 49.08 -4.11 -48.07
CA ILE A 255 48.18 -5.26 -48.13
C ILE A 255 48.96 -6.40 -48.78
N SER A 256 49.05 -7.53 -48.09
CA SER A 256 49.75 -8.72 -48.58
C SER A 256 48.76 -9.87 -48.73
N LYS A 257 48.80 -10.54 -49.88
CA LYS A 257 47.99 -11.71 -50.21
C LYS A 257 48.79 -12.97 -49.93
N LYS A 258 48.19 -13.95 -49.25
CA LYS A 258 48.73 -15.31 -49.11
C LYS A 258 48.21 -16.23 -50.21
N SER A 259 48.84 -17.40 -50.33
CA SER A 259 48.47 -18.43 -51.30
C SER A 259 46.97 -18.73 -51.27
N ARG A 260 46.40 -19.00 -52.45
CA ARG A 260 45.02 -19.41 -52.64
C ARG A 260 44.77 -20.74 -51.94
N PHE A 261 43.63 -20.88 -51.27
CA PHE A 261 43.16 -22.14 -50.70
C PHE A 261 41.64 -22.27 -50.81
N MET A 262 41.13 -23.49 -50.68
CA MET A 262 39.69 -23.76 -50.70
C MET A 262 39.15 -23.88 -49.28
N LYS A 263 38.05 -23.19 -48.96
CA LYS A 263 37.31 -23.31 -47.70
C LYS A 263 35.83 -23.42 -48.00
N ASN A 264 35.17 -24.48 -47.53
CA ASN A 264 33.74 -24.73 -47.76
C ASN A 264 33.31 -24.67 -49.25
N GLY A 265 34.19 -25.10 -50.17
CA GLY A 265 33.93 -25.04 -51.61
C GLY A 265 34.11 -23.66 -52.25
N LEU A 266 34.54 -22.65 -51.50
CA LEU A 266 34.85 -21.31 -51.99
C LEU A 266 36.37 -21.13 -52.13
N THR A 267 36.77 -20.35 -53.15
CA THR A 267 38.16 -19.93 -53.35
C THR A 267 38.48 -18.78 -52.41
N CYS A 268 39.48 -18.94 -51.55
CA CYS A 268 39.82 -17.94 -50.54
C CYS A 268 41.29 -17.54 -50.55
N HIS A 269 41.55 -16.31 -50.09
CA HIS A 269 42.86 -15.76 -49.78
C HIS A 269 42.87 -15.18 -48.37
N LYS A 270 43.96 -15.41 -47.64
CA LYS A 270 44.23 -14.65 -46.41
C LYS A 270 44.95 -13.36 -46.79
N LEU A 271 44.38 -12.22 -46.39
CA LEU A 271 44.97 -10.91 -46.57
C LEU A 271 45.53 -10.41 -45.23
N ILE A 272 46.71 -9.79 -45.30
CA ILE A 272 47.36 -9.17 -44.14
C ILE A 272 47.52 -7.69 -44.45
N PHE A 273 46.84 -6.87 -43.67
CA PHE A 273 46.91 -5.42 -43.75
C PHE A 273 47.88 -4.92 -42.69
N VAL A 274 48.85 -4.11 -43.07
CA VAL A 274 49.74 -3.40 -42.15
C VAL A 274 49.47 -1.91 -42.35
N ASN A 275 48.75 -1.31 -41.42
CA ASN A 275 48.27 0.06 -41.50
C ASN A 275 49.11 0.95 -40.57
N HIS A 276 49.41 2.16 -41.04
CA HIS A 276 50.14 3.20 -40.32
C HIS A 276 49.30 4.48 -40.28
N PHE A 277 49.03 4.96 -39.07
CA PHE A 277 48.24 6.17 -38.81
C PHE A 277 48.74 6.87 -37.55
N LYS A 278 48.99 8.18 -37.60
CA LYS A 278 49.40 9.02 -36.44
C LYS A 278 50.41 8.33 -35.49
N ASP A 279 51.51 7.82 -36.06
CA ASP A 279 52.60 7.08 -35.39
C ASP A 279 52.27 5.71 -34.79
N GLN A 280 51.05 5.21 -35.01
CA GLN A 280 50.63 3.86 -34.64
C GLN A 280 50.72 2.91 -35.83
N LEU A 281 50.94 1.63 -35.52
CA LEU A 281 50.97 0.54 -36.48
C LEU A 281 49.99 -0.53 -36.02
N GLU A 282 49.11 -0.96 -36.92
CA GLU A 282 48.21 -2.09 -36.68
C GLU A 282 48.32 -3.10 -37.80
N THR A 283 48.24 -4.39 -37.44
CA THR A 283 48.16 -5.49 -38.40
C THR A 283 46.81 -6.18 -38.31
N LEU A 284 46.03 -6.15 -39.40
CA LEU A 284 44.76 -6.85 -39.52
C LEU A 284 44.92 -8.10 -40.40
N ASN A 285 44.19 -9.15 -40.07
CA ASN A 285 44.20 -10.41 -40.79
C ASN A 285 42.79 -10.72 -41.25
N GLU A 286 42.52 -10.52 -42.54
CA GLU A 286 41.20 -10.77 -43.10
C GLU A 286 41.19 -12.01 -43.98
N LEU A 287 40.06 -12.71 -43.97
CA LEU A 287 39.79 -13.82 -44.86
C LEU A 287 38.87 -13.34 -45.99
N MET A 288 39.39 -13.37 -47.22
CA MET A 288 38.59 -13.04 -48.40
C MET A 288 38.22 -14.31 -49.13
N CYS A 289 36.92 -14.54 -49.36
CA CYS A 289 36.43 -15.67 -50.13
C CYS A 289 35.58 -15.18 -51.31
N GLN A 290 35.70 -15.86 -52.44
CA GLN A 290 34.92 -15.59 -53.63
C GLN A 290 33.59 -16.32 -53.55
N ASP A 291 32.48 -15.61 -53.69
CA ASP A 291 31.14 -16.18 -53.68
C ASP A 291 30.78 -16.88 -55.01
N LYS A 292 29.56 -17.40 -55.09
CA LYS A 292 29.05 -18.11 -56.28
C LYS A 292 28.91 -17.21 -57.52
N GLN A 293 28.88 -15.89 -57.33
CA GLN A 293 28.76 -14.88 -58.40
C GLN A 293 30.13 -14.36 -58.83
N GLY A 294 31.21 -14.83 -58.20
CA GLY A 294 32.57 -14.40 -58.49
C GLY A 294 33.00 -13.14 -57.73
N LEU A 295 32.21 -12.66 -56.77
CA LEU A 295 32.51 -11.47 -55.97
C LEU A 295 33.28 -11.84 -54.70
N TRP A 296 34.23 -10.99 -54.30
CA TRP A 296 35.04 -11.20 -53.09
C TRP A 296 34.32 -10.64 -51.86
N GLN A 297 34.28 -11.43 -50.79
CA GLN A 297 33.64 -11.08 -49.53
C GLN A 297 34.56 -11.35 -48.34
N VAL A 298 34.48 -10.50 -47.31
CA VAL A 298 35.09 -10.72 -45.99
C VAL A 298 34.31 -11.80 -45.24
N MET A 299 34.99 -12.74 -44.57
CA MET A 299 34.40 -13.91 -43.89
C MET A 299 34.81 -14.07 -42.43
#